data_AF-A0A931GR66-F1
#
_entry.id   AF-A0A931GR66-F1
#
_cell.length_a   1.000
_cell.length_b   1.000
_cell.length_c   1.000
_cell.angle_alpha   90.00
_cell.angle_beta   90.00
_cell.angle_gamma   90.00
#
_symmetry.space_group_name_H-M   'P 1'
#
loop_
_entity.id
_entity.type
_entity.pdbx_description
1 polymer ?
#
loop_
_entity_poly.entity_id
_entity_poly.type
_entity_poly.pdbx_seq_one_letter_code
_entity_poly.pdbx_strand_id
1 'polypeptide(L)'
;MAIFLGVLILLIIVVVFKSIALIPEGEAAVIERLGRYTRTVSGGITFLVPFVDRVRERVDTRERVVSFPPQAVITQDNLTVAIDTVVTFQVNDPARAIYGVDNYIVGVEQISVATLRDVVGGMTLEETLTSRETINRRLRGELDSATAKWGLRISRVELKAIDPPPSIQQSMEMQMKADREKRAMILTAEGRRESDIKTAEGEKQARILSAEGEKHAAILAAEAERQATILRAEGERAAKFLEAQGEARAIQKVNAAIKTSGVTPELLAYQYLDKLPKIAEGNGSTMWMIPSQFGNSLEDFAKAYAKKDDDGVFRYEPTGVDDETRKLAEQDDTDRWFEASNNPEIAKAVAEARAVANKPVDSPLESEVTAPKPRTPEPAQGQPFGGEQAALTSRVRPAEDFEQPMQNQWGNQPG
;
A
#
# COMPACT_ATOMS: atom_id res chain seq x y z
N MET A 1 -64.92 59.26 -63.30
CA MET A 1 -64.59 57.83 -63.56
C MET A 1 -63.23 57.47 -62.95
N ALA A 2 -62.13 58.18 -63.28
CA ALA A 2 -60.80 57.94 -62.69
C ALA A 2 -60.75 58.05 -61.15
N ILE A 3 -61.38 59.07 -60.55
CA ILE A 3 -61.42 59.25 -59.09
C ILE A 3 -62.15 58.08 -58.40
N PHE A 4 -63.30 57.66 -58.96
CA PHE A 4 -64.08 56.54 -58.44
C PHE A 4 -63.29 55.22 -58.49
N LEU A 5 -62.58 54.97 -59.60
CA LEU A 5 -61.72 53.80 -59.75
C LEU A 5 -60.56 53.83 -58.74
N GLY A 6 -59.95 55.00 -58.53
CA GLY A 6 -58.89 55.19 -57.53
C GLY A 6 -59.37 54.90 -56.09
N VAL A 7 -60.56 55.39 -55.72
CA VAL A 7 -61.17 55.12 -54.40
C VAL A 7 -61.51 53.64 -54.23
N LEU A 8 -62.03 52.98 -55.27
CA LEU A 8 -62.35 51.55 -55.23
C LEU A 8 -61.08 50.70 -55.06
N ILE A 9 -60.01 51.01 -55.79
CA ILE A 9 -58.72 50.33 -55.66
C ILE A 9 -58.14 50.51 -54.27
N LEU A 10 -58.18 51.74 -53.73
CA LEU A 10 -57.74 52.02 -52.36
C LEU A 10 -58.54 51.21 -51.34
N LEU A 11 -59.86 51.14 -51.48
CA LEU A 11 -60.73 50.36 -50.61
C LEU A 11 -60.39 48.86 -50.65
N ILE A 12 -60.18 48.29 -51.85
CA ILE A 12 -59.78 46.89 -52.01
C ILE A 12 -58.43 46.65 -51.31
N ILE A 13 -57.44 47.54 -51.50
CA ILE A 13 -56.12 47.41 -50.86
C ILE A 13 -56.26 47.43 -49.33
N VAL A 14 -57.03 48.37 -48.78
CA VAL A 14 -57.25 48.45 -47.32
C VAL A 14 -57.94 47.19 -46.78
N VAL A 15 -58.94 46.68 -47.49
CA VAL A 15 -59.64 45.43 -47.13
C VAL A 15 -58.65 44.26 -47.13
N VAL A 16 -57.85 44.08 -48.18
CA VAL A 16 -56.88 42.97 -48.28
C VAL A 16 -55.84 43.03 -47.17
N PHE A 17 -55.25 44.21 -46.90
CA PHE A 17 -54.27 44.35 -45.81
C PHE A 17 -54.89 44.10 -44.43
N LYS A 18 -56.14 44.51 -44.19
CA LYS A 18 -56.83 44.23 -42.92
C LYS A 18 -57.30 42.78 -42.79
N SER A 19 -57.42 42.06 -43.90
CA SER A 19 -57.79 40.64 -43.89
C SER A 19 -56.63 39.71 -43.55
N ILE A 20 -55.38 40.15 -43.65
CA ILE A 20 -54.22 39.28 -43.44
C ILE A 20 -53.59 39.58 -42.08
N ALA A 21 -53.55 38.58 -41.20
CA ALA A 21 -52.86 38.67 -39.92
C ALA A 21 -51.77 37.60 -39.84
N LEU A 22 -50.55 38.01 -39.46
CA LEU A 22 -49.45 37.10 -39.19
C LEU A 22 -49.42 36.77 -37.68
N ILE A 23 -49.44 35.47 -37.38
CA ILE A 23 -49.34 34.93 -36.02
C ILE A 23 -47.97 34.24 -35.92
N PRO A 24 -47.07 34.67 -35.01
CA PRO A 24 -45.79 34.01 -34.81
C PRO A 24 -45.96 32.54 -34.40
N GLU A 25 -44.98 31.71 -34.78
CA GLU A 25 -44.89 30.35 -34.25
C GLU A 25 -44.64 30.37 -32.74
N GLY A 26 -45.31 29.48 -31.99
CA GLY A 26 -45.29 29.49 -30.52
C GLY A 26 -46.28 30.48 -29.89
N GLU A 27 -47.04 31.24 -30.69
CA GLU A 27 -48.20 31.99 -30.24
C GLU A 27 -49.49 31.43 -30.86
N ALA A 28 -50.59 31.60 -30.14
CA ALA A 28 -51.93 31.33 -30.65
C ALA A 28 -52.83 32.55 -30.46
N ALA A 29 -53.55 32.91 -31.52
CA ALA A 29 -54.49 34.01 -31.52
C ALA A 29 -55.92 33.49 -31.39
N VAL A 30 -56.67 34.03 -30.42
CA VAL A 30 -58.09 33.76 -30.26
C VAL A 30 -58.90 34.79 -31.06
N ILE A 31 -59.74 34.30 -31.97
CA ILE A 31 -60.49 35.14 -32.92
C ILE A 31 -61.96 35.19 -32.52
N GLU A 32 -62.47 36.40 -32.40
CA GLU A 32 -63.87 36.70 -32.17
C GLU A 32 -64.54 37.23 -33.43
N ARG A 33 -65.78 36.82 -33.66
CA ARG A 33 -66.67 37.39 -34.68
C ARG A 33 -67.83 38.07 -34.00
N LEU A 34 -67.96 39.38 -34.16
CA LEU A 34 -69.00 40.19 -33.49
C LEU A 34 -69.09 39.92 -31.97
N GLY A 35 -67.93 39.68 -31.32
CA GLY A 35 -67.84 39.40 -29.89
C GLY A 35 -68.09 37.94 -29.46
N ARG A 36 -68.34 37.02 -30.40
CA ARG A 36 -68.43 35.58 -30.11
C ARG A 36 -67.16 34.85 -30.53
N TYR A 37 -66.66 33.96 -29.67
CA TYR A 37 -65.58 33.04 -30.03
C TYR A 37 -65.91 32.25 -31.29
N THR A 38 -64.99 32.24 -32.25
CA THR A 38 -65.14 31.50 -33.51
C THR A 38 -64.10 30.38 -33.63
N ARG A 39 -62.81 30.73 -33.53
CA ARG A 39 -61.71 29.77 -33.65
C ARG A 39 -60.43 30.31 -33.02
N THR A 40 -59.53 29.39 -32.69
CA THR A 40 -58.15 29.67 -32.30
C THR A 40 -57.23 29.26 -33.45
N VAL A 41 -56.25 30.09 -33.78
CA VAL A 41 -55.25 29.78 -34.81
C VAL A 41 -53.85 29.93 -34.24
N SER A 42 -53.02 28.92 -34.44
CA SER A 42 -51.62 28.86 -34.00
C SER A 42 -50.70 28.96 -35.20
N GLY A 43 -49.76 29.91 -35.18
CA GLY A 43 -48.77 30.08 -36.23
C GLY A 43 -49.34 30.48 -37.61
N GLY A 44 -48.44 30.96 -38.47
CA GLY A 44 -48.71 31.22 -39.88
C GLY A 44 -49.60 32.43 -40.19
N ILE A 45 -49.99 32.50 -41.46
CA ILE A 45 -50.81 33.57 -42.02
C ILE A 45 -52.28 33.20 -41.89
N THR A 46 -53.05 34.02 -41.18
CA THR A 46 -54.48 33.83 -40.99
C THR A 46 -55.29 34.88 -41.72
N PHE A 47 -56.33 34.42 -42.42
CA PHE A 47 -57.31 35.30 -43.05
C PHE A 47 -58.42 35.65 -42.06
N LEU A 48 -58.64 36.95 -41.85
CA LEU A 48 -59.69 37.54 -41.03
C LEU A 48 -60.69 38.24 -41.94
N VAL A 49 -61.99 38.13 -41.64
CA VAL A 49 -62.99 38.97 -42.31
C VAL A 49 -62.88 40.38 -41.73
N PRO A 50 -62.45 41.40 -42.49
CA PRO A 50 -62.20 42.72 -41.95
C PRO A 50 -63.49 43.31 -41.39
N PHE A 51 -63.37 44.12 -40.33
CA PHE A 51 -64.47 44.74 -39.57
C PHE A 51 -65.32 43.78 -38.72
N VAL A 52 -65.47 42.51 -39.13
CA VAL A 52 -66.32 41.50 -38.48
C VAL A 52 -65.52 40.63 -37.51
N ASP A 53 -64.36 40.13 -37.95
CA ASP A 53 -63.45 39.33 -37.15
C ASP A 53 -62.42 40.23 -36.46
N ARG A 54 -62.15 39.97 -35.18
CA ARG A 54 -61.11 40.65 -34.40
C ARG A 54 -60.29 39.63 -33.63
N VAL A 55 -58.98 39.87 -33.52
CA VAL A 55 -58.11 39.11 -32.61
C VAL A 55 -58.34 39.67 -31.21
N ARG A 56 -58.83 38.84 -30.30
CA ARG A 56 -59.08 39.22 -28.90
C ARG A 56 -57.76 39.38 -28.15
N GLU A 57 -56.95 38.33 -28.19
CA GLU A 57 -55.69 38.25 -27.48
C GLU A 57 -54.78 37.19 -28.14
N ARG A 58 -53.47 37.36 -28.00
CA ARG A 58 -52.44 36.41 -28.42
C ARG A 58 -51.82 35.81 -27.17
N VAL A 59 -51.76 34.48 -27.12
CA VAL A 59 -51.24 33.74 -25.98
C VAL A 59 -50.02 32.94 -26.42
N ASP A 60 -48.94 33.04 -25.65
CA ASP A 60 -47.74 32.21 -25.84
C ASP A 60 -48.07 30.77 -25.43
N THR A 61 -47.89 29.82 -26.35
CA THR A 61 -48.16 28.40 -26.12
C THR A 61 -46.94 27.64 -25.63
N ARG A 62 -45.76 28.28 -25.57
CA ARG A 62 -44.53 27.68 -25.06
C ARG A 62 -44.60 27.51 -23.54
N GLU A 63 -43.73 26.65 -23.02
CA GLU A 63 -43.56 26.52 -21.58
C GLU A 63 -43.06 27.83 -20.97
N ARG A 64 -43.77 28.28 -19.94
CA ARG A 64 -43.44 29.46 -19.17
C ARG A 64 -43.14 29.05 -17.73
N VAL A 65 -42.05 29.60 -17.21
CA VAL A 65 -41.65 29.46 -15.81
C VAL A 65 -42.09 30.71 -15.07
N VAL A 66 -42.87 30.55 -14.00
CA VAL A 66 -43.31 31.64 -13.13
C VAL A 66 -42.92 31.32 -11.69
N SER A 67 -42.24 32.25 -11.04
CA SER A 67 -41.94 32.19 -9.60
C SER A 67 -43.01 32.95 -8.85
N PHE A 68 -43.59 32.33 -7.83
CA PHE A 68 -44.53 32.98 -6.91
C PHE A 68 -43.80 33.49 -5.66
N PRO A 69 -44.30 34.57 -5.04
CA PRO A 69 -43.69 35.12 -3.82
C PRO A 69 -43.83 34.16 -2.62
N PRO A 70 -42.96 34.29 -1.61
CA PRO A 70 -43.01 33.47 -0.40
C PRO A 70 -44.37 33.50 0.28
N GLN A 71 -44.90 32.32 0.61
CA GLN A 71 -46.17 32.18 1.31
C GLN A 71 -45.96 31.61 2.70
N ALA A 72 -46.55 32.28 3.71
CA ALA A 72 -46.51 31.82 5.10
C ALA A 72 -47.55 30.71 5.33
N VAL A 73 -47.08 29.50 5.60
CA VAL A 73 -47.89 28.31 5.87
C VAL A 73 -47.58 27.78 7.26
N ILE A 74 -48.59 27.24 7.94
CA ILE A 74 -48.43 26.63 9.26
C ILE A 74 -48.33 25.11 9.07
N THR A 75 -47.27 24.51 9.60
CA THR A 75 -47.04 23.06 9.61
C THR A 75 -47.86 22.37 10.70
N GLN A 76 -47.89 21.04 10.71
CA GLN A 76 -48.61 20.23 11.70
C GLN A 76 -48.15 20.49 13.14
N ASP A 77 -46.87 20.79 13.34
CA ASP A 77 -46.24 21.15 14.61
C ASP A 77 -46.41 22.63 14.98
N ASN A 78 -47.31 23.34 14.30
CA ASN A 78 -47.69 24.73 14.58
C ASN A 78 -46.52 25.73 14.40
N LEU A 79 -45.62 25.45 13.47
CA LEU A 79 -44.55 26.37 13.06
C LEU A 79 -44.95 27.09 11.78
N THR A 80 -44.61 28.38 11.68
CA THR A 80 -44.86 29.16 10.45
C THR A 80 -43.63 29.11 9.57
N VAL A 81 -43.76 28.51 8.38
CA VAL A 81 -42.70 28.42 7.37
C VAL A 81 -43.06 29.29 6.16
N ALA A 82 -42.07 29.96 5.58
CA ALA A 82 -42.22 30.67 4.31
C ALA A 82 -41.77 29.76 3.18
N ILE A 83 -42.63 29.53 2.18
CA ILE A 83 -42.35 28.63 1.07
C ILE A 83 -42.40 29.37 -0.26
N ASP A 84 -41.31 29.30 -1.01
CA ASP A 84 -41.19 29.80 -2.37
C ASP A 84 -41.44 28.66 -3.36
N THR A 85 -42.25 28.89 -4.38
CA THR A 85 -42.54 27.88 -5.41
C THR A 85 -42.38 28.46 -6.81
N VAL A 86 -41.85 27.62 -7.70
CA VAL A 86 -41.76 27.88 -9.13
C VAL A 86 -42.64 26.88 -9.86
N VAL A 87 -43.51 27.38 -10.74
CA VAL A 87 -44.41 26.57 -11.56
C VAL A 87 -44.08 26.78 -13.02
N THR A 88 -43.84 25.66 -13.72
CA THR A 88 -43.67 25.61 -15.17
C THR A 88 -44.94 25.06 -15.80
N PHE A 89 -45.56 25.86 -16.65
CA PHE A 89 -46.80 25.49 -17.33
C PHE A 89 -46.80 25.96 -18.79
N GLN A 90 -47.63 25.34 -19.60
CA GLN A 90 -47.91 25.76 -20.97
C GLN A 90 -49.41 25.90 -21.21
N VAL A 91 -49.80 26.80 -22.11
CA VAL A 91 -51.20 26.95 -22.52
C VAL A 91 -51.47 26.02 -23.68
N ASN A 92 -52.24 24.95 -23.43
CA ASN A 92 -52.61 23.96 -24.45
C ASN A 92 -53.90 24.37 -25.19
N ASP A 93 -54.83 25.04 -24.50
CA ASP A 93 -56.06 25.57 -25.09
C ASP A 93 -56.21 27.08 -24.78
N PRO A 94 -55.77 27.95 -25.71
CA PRO A 94 -55.83 29.40 -25.54
C PRO A 94 -57.25 29.95 -25.37
N ALA A 95 -58.26 29.32 -25.98
CA ALA A 95 -59.64 29.77 -25.84
C ALA A 95 -60.14 29.55 -24.41
N ARG A 96 -59.87 28.36 -23.84
CA ARG A 96 -60.19 28.09 -22.43
C ARG A 96 -59.36 28.94 -21.47
N ALA A 97 -58.13 29.31 -21.82
CA ALA A 97 -57.30 30.15 -20.95
C ALA A 97 -57.83 31.58 -20.85
N ILE A 98 -58.32 32.14 -21.95
CA ILE A 98 -58.86 33.52 -22.00
C ILE A 98 -60.28 33.61 -21.44
N TYR A 99 -61.14 32.62 -21.72
CA TYR A 99 -62.55 32.68 -21.29
C TYR A 99 -62.84 31.90 -19.99
N GLY A 100 -61.93 31.02 -19.55
CA GLY A 100 -62.14 30.18 -18.37
C GLY A 100 -61.80 30.86 -17.04
N VAL A 101 -60.92 31.87 -17.06
CA VAL A 101 -60.51 32.64 -15.88
C VAL A 101 -59.96 34.00 -16.33
N ASP A 102 -60.19 35.06 -15.54
CA ASP A 102 -59.75 36.42 -15.86
C ASP A 102 -58.22 36.53 -15.97
N ASN A 103 -57.49 36.01 -14.97
CA ASN A 103 -56.04 35.90 -15.00
C ASN A 103 -55.60 34.53 -14.48
N TYR A 104 -55.20 33.66 -15.41
CA TYR A 104 -54.78 32.30 -15.07
C TYR A 104 -53.50 32.26 -14.24
N ILE A 105 -52.61 33.27 -14.32
CA ILE A 105 -51.38 33.31 -13.51
C ILE A 105 -51.74 33.51 -12.04
N VAL A 106 -52.60 34.49 -11.74
CA VAL A 106 -53.12 34.73 -10.39
C VAL A 106 -53.95 33.53 -9.92
N GLY A 107 -54.74 32.91 -10.82
CA GLY A 107 -55.47 31.69 -10.50
C GLY A 107 -54.57 30.52 -10.09
N VAL A 108 -53.48 30.28 -10.82
CA VAL A 108 -52.47 29.25 -10.49
C VAL A 108 -51.79 29.56 -9.16
N GLU A 109 -51.46 30.83 -8.90
CA GLU A 109 -50.90 31.27 -7.61
C GLU A 109 -51.83 30.92 -6.45
N GLN A 110 -53.11 31.27 -6.54
CA GLN A 110 -54.08 31.02 -5.47
C GLN A 110 -54.32 29.52 -5.23
N ILE A 111 -54.39 28.72 -6.30
CA ILE A 111 -54.47 27.26 -6.14
C ILE A 111 -53.20 26.72 -5.49
N SER A 112 -52.02 27.21 -5.91
CA SER A 112 -50.74 26.79 -5.32
C SER A 112 -50.68 27.10 -3.83
N VAL A 113 -51.14 28.28 -3.40
CA VAL A 113 -51.25 28.68 -1.99
C VAL A 113 -52.17 27.73 -1.22
N ALA A 114 -53.36 27.44 -1.76
CA ALA A 114 -54.32 26.56 -1.11
C ALA A 114 -53.78 25.12 -0.97
N THR A 115 -53.18 24.58 -2.04
CA THR A 115 -52.57 23.24 -2.03
C THR A 115 -51.35 23.17 -1.12
N LEU A 116 -50.51 24.21 -1.08
CA LEU A 116 -49.40 24.29 -0.13
C LEU A 116 -49.90 24.24 1.31
N ARG A 117 -50.97 24.99 1.62
CA ARG A 117 -51.56 25.02 2.96
C ARG A 117 -52.13 23.67 3.39
N ASP A 118 -52.74 22.94 2.47
CA ASP A 118 -53.27 21.59 2.70
C ASP A 118 -52.15 20.55 2.90
N VAL A 119 -51.19 20.49 1.98
CA VAL A 119 -50.11 19.50 2.01
C VAL A 119 -49.18 19.72 3.19
N VAL A 120 -48.71 20.96 3.40
CA VAL A 120 -47.76 21.30 4.47
C VAL A 120 -48.45 21.34 5.84
N GLY A 121 -49.74 21.68 5.90
CA GLY A 121 -50.52 21.62 7.14
C GLY A 121 -50.62 20.19 7.72
N GLY A 122 -50.52 19.17 6.87
CA GLY A 122 -50.47 17.76 7.27
C GLY A 122 -49.06 17.19 7.48
N MET A 123 -48.00 18.02 7.43
CA MET A 123 -46.60 17.60 7.57
C MET A 123 -45.92 18.38 8.70
N THR A 124 -44.98 17.74 9.39
CA THR A 124 -44.09 18.42 10.35
C THR A 124 -43.05 19.29 9.63
N LEU A 125 -42.36 20.18 10.35
CA LEU A 125 -41.25 20.95 9.76
C LEU A 125 -40.15 20.05 9.17
N GLU A 126 -39.77 19.00 9.88
CA GLU A 126 -38.71 18.08 9.44
C GLU A 126 -39.11 17.31 8.17
N GLU A 127 -40.33 16.78 8.12
CA GLU A 127 -40.86 16.13 6.92
C GLU A 127 -40.93 17.11 5.74
N THR A 128 -41.31 18.36 6.00
CA THR A 128 -41.39 19.40 4.98
C THR A 128 -40.01 19.71 4.38
N LEU A 129 -38.96 19.72 5.21
CA LEU A 129 -37.58 19.96 4.76
C LEU A 129 -36.97 18.76 4.02
N THR A 130 -37.29 17.54 4.45
CA THR A 130 -36.71 16.30 3.92
C THR A 130 -37.46 15.72 2.72
N SER A 131 -38.79 15.89 2.66
CA SER A 131 -39.68 15.23 1.69
C SER A 131 -40.16 16.17 0.58
N ARG A 132 -39.28 17.04 0.07
CA ARG A 132 -39.61 18.03 -0.98
C ARG A 132 -40.22 17.42 -2.24
N GLU A 133 -39.76 16.24 -2.64
CA GLU A 133 -40.26 15.54 -3.83
C GLU A 133 -41.72 15.09 -3.68
N THR A 134 -42.12 14.68 -2.47
CA THR A 134 -43.52 14.32 -2.18
C THR A 134 -44.42 15.54 -2.30
N ILE A 135 -43.96 16.70 -1.81
CA ILE A 135 -44.69 17.97 -1.91
C ILE A 135 -44.81 18.39 -3.38
N ASN A 136 -43.71 18.41 -4.14
CA ASN A 136 -43.70 18.73 -5.58
C ASN A 136 -44.71 17.88 -6.36
N ARG A 137 -44.74 16.57 -6.10
CA ARG A 137 -45.63 15.64 -6.80
C ARG A 137 -47.10 15.88 -6.47
N ARG A 138 -47.44 16.10 -5.19
CA ARG A 138 -48.81 16.42 -4.76
C ARG A 138 -49.26 17.75 -5.34
N LEU A 139 -48.44 18.79 -5.22
CA LEU A 139 -48.72 20.11 -5.79
C LEU A 139 -48.97 20.02 -7.29
N ARG A 140 -48.08 19.35 -8.05
CA ARG A 140 -48.25 19.18 -9.49
C ARG A 140 -49.56 18.47 -9.82
N GLY A 141 -49.92 17.41 -9.10
CA GLY A 141 -51.16 16.66 -9.33
C GLY A 141 -52.42 17.51 -9.13
N GLU A 142 -52.50 18.22 -8.01
CA GLU A 142 -53.64 19.09 -7.70
C GLU A 142 -53.72 20.30 -8.64
N LEU A 143 -52.58 20.94 -8.93
CA LEU A 143 -52.52 22.08 -9.86
C LEU A 143 -52.92 21.67 -11.27
N ASP A 144 -52.43 20.53 -11.78
CA ASP A 144 -52.78 20.07 -13.13
C ASP A 144 -54.27 19.75 -13.24
N SER A 145 -54.82 19.03 -12.26
CA SER A 145 -56.25 18.72 -12.19
C SER A 145 -57.13 19.99 -12.16
N ALA A 146 -56.76 20.95 -11.30
CA ALA A 146 -57.54 22.16 -11.11
C ALA A 146 -57.45 23.14 -12.30
N THR A 147 -56.29 23.18 -12.98
CA THR A 147 -56.01 24.13 -14.07
C THR A 147 -56.35 23.56 -15.46
N ALA A 148 -56.60 22.26 -15.58
CA ALA A 148 -57.06 21.62 -16.83
C ALA A 148 -58.33 22.26 -17.41
N LYS A 149 -59.24 22.73 -16.54
CA LYS A 149 -60.48 23.43 -16.97
C LYS A 149 -60.21 24.77 -17.65
N TRP A 150 -59.06 25.39 -17.36
CA TRP A 150 -58.59 26.62 -17.98
C TRP A 150 -57.74 26.36 -19.23
N GLY A 151 -57.51 25.11 -19.62
CA GLY A 151 -56.68 24.80 -20.79
C GLY A 151 -55.17 24.92 -20.54
N LEU A 152 -54.75 25.02 -19.27
CA LEU A 152 -53.34 24.97 -18.88
C LEU A 152 -52.91 23.52 -18.66
N ARG A 153 -51.62 23.25 -18.91
CA ARG A 153 -50.96 22.00 -18.55
C ARG A 153 -49.77 22.33 -17.65
N ILE A 154 -49.71 21.69 -16.48
CA ILE A 154 -48.61 21.89 -15.54
C ILE A 154 -47.51 20.88 -15.86
N SER A 155 -46.37 21.38 -16.35
CA SER A 155 -45.20 20.54 -16.66
C SER A 155 -44.44 20.18 -15.40
N ARG A 156 -44.18 21.16 -14.52
CA ARG A 156 -43.40 20.96 -13.31
C ARG A 156 -43.75 21.96 -12.20
N VAL A 157 -43.64 21.51 -10.96
CA VAL A 157 -43.69 22.35 -9.77
C VAL A 157 -42.44 22.04 -8.93
N GLU A 158 -41.73 23.09 -8.52
CA GLU A 158 -40.53 22.97 -7.68
C GLU A 158 -40.60 23.95 -6.52
N LEU A 159 -40.40 23.46 -5.29
CA LEU A 159 -40.12 24.31 -4.14
C LEU A 159 -38.72 24.92 -4.28
N LYS A 160 -38.64 26.26 -4.30
CA LYS A 160 -37.38 27.00 -4.40
C LYS A 160 -36.68 27.12 -3.05
N ALA A 161 -37.43 27.48 -2.00
CA ALA A 161 -36.95 27.63 -0.64
C ALA A 161 -38.06 27.28 0.37
N ILE A 162 -37.65 26.82 1.55
CA ILE A 162 -38.51 26.55 2.70
C ILE A 162 -37.78 27.14 3.90
N ASP A 163 -38.25 28.29 4.35
CA ASP A 163 -37.60 29.09 5.37
C ASP A 163 -38.37 28.98 6.69
N PRO A 164 -37.83 28.27 7.70
CA PRO A 164 -38.39 28.26 9.05
C PRO A 164 -38.18 29.59 9.76
N PRO A 165 -38.87 29.84 10.89
CA PRO A 165 -38.64 31.06 11.65
C PRO A 165 -37.22 31.06 12.24
N PRO A 166 -36.56 32.23 12.36
CA PRO A 166 -35.14 32.32 12.74
C PRO A 166 -34.78 31.63 14.07
N SER A 167 -35.71 31.61 15.04
CA SER A 167 -35.50 30.95 16.34
C SER A 167 -35.34 29.42 16.21
N ILE A 168 -36.12 28.80 15.32
CA ILE A 168 -36.04 27.37 15.05
C ILE A 168 -34.81 27.06 14.20
N GLN A 169 -34.50 27.88 13.21
CA GLN A 169 -33.29 27.74 12.41
C GLN A 169 -32.03 27.73 13.29
N GLN A 170 -31.90 28.69 14.21
CA GLN A 170 -30.78 28.74 15.15
C GLN A 170 -30.73 27.52 16.08
N SER A 171 -31.89 27.06 16.57
CA SER A 171 -31.96 25.86 17.42
C SER A 171 -31.53 24.60 16.68
N MET A 172 -31.95 24.44 15.42
CA MET A 172 -31.53 23.35 14.55
C MET A 172 -30.04 23.43 14.23
N GLU A 173 -29.51 24.60 13.93
CA GLU A 173 -28.06 24.80 13.71
C GLU A 173 -27.25 24.40 14.94
N MET A 174 -27.67 24.81 16.13
CA MET A 174 -27.02 24.42 17.39
C MET A 174 -27.12 22.91 17.62
N GLN A 175 -28.28 22.30 17.38
CA GLN A 175 -28.47 20.85 17.52
C GLN A 175 -27.60 20.07 16.52
N MET A 176 -27.56 20.49 15.25
CA MET A 176 -26.74 19.86 14.22
C MET A 176 -25.25 20.02 14.53
N LYS A 177 -24.83 21.18 15.05
CA LYS A 177 -23.45 21.39 15.51
C LYS A 177 -23.12 20.45 16.65
N ALA A 178 -23.97 20.36 17.67
CA ALA A 178 -23.77 19.47 18.82
C ALA A 178 -23.71 17.99 18.40
N ASP A 179 -24.57 17.54 17.48
CA ASP A 179 -24.54 16.16 16.98
C ASP A 179 -23.28 15.87 16.15
N ARG A 180 -22.86 16.83 15.31
CA ARG A 180 -21.59 16.72 14.56
C ARG A 180 -20.38 16.70 15.48
N GLU A 181 -20.33 17.56 16.50
CA GLU A 181 -19.27 17.58 17.50
C GLU A 181 -19.24 16.28 18.30
N LYS A 182 -20.40 15.76 18.71
CA LYS A 182 -20.51 14.45 19.38
C LYS A 182 -19.96 13.33 18.50
N ARG A 183 -20.38 13.26 17.23
CA ARG A 183 -19.87 12.25 16.29
C ARG A 183 -18.37 12.39 16.06
N ALA A 184 -17.87 13.61 15.91
CA ALA A 184 -16.45 13.87 15.75
C ALA A 184 -15.64 13.44 16.99
N MET A 185 -16.15 13.70 18.21
CA MET A 185 -15.51 13.24 19.45
C MET A 185 -15.47 11.72 19.55
N ILE A 186 -16.58 11.03 19.21
CA ILE A 186 -16.62 9.56 19.20
C ILE A 186 -15.61 9.00 18.20
N LEU A 187 -15.62 9.50 16.96
CA LEU A 187 -14.70 9.05 15.92
C LEU A 187 -13.23 9.30 16.30
N THR A 188 -12.93 10.43 16.94
CA THR A 188 -11.58 10.75 17.42
C THR A 188 -11.16 9.79 18.55
N ALA A 189 -12.06 9.49 19.48
CA ALA A 189 -11.79 8.57 20.57
C ALA A 189 -11.59 7.12 20.06
N GLU A 190 -12.40 6.68 19.11
CA GLU A 190 -12.27 5.40 18.43
C GLU A 190 -10.95 5.30 17.65
N GLY A 191 -10.61 6.34 16.87
CA GLY A 191 -9.34 6.41 16.14
C GLY A 191 -8.13 6.36 17.06
N ARG A 192 -8.18 7.05 18.22
CA ARG A 192 -7.12 6.99 19.24
C ARG A 192 -7.00 5.58 19.83
N ARG A 193 -8.13 4.97 20.22
CA ARG A 193 -8.16 3.61 20.77
C ARG A 193 -7.59 2.61 19.76
N GLU A 194 -7.97 2.69 18.50
CA GLU A 194 -7.48 1.79 17.45
C GLU A 194 -5.97 2.00 17.21
N SER A 195 -5.51 3.26 17.20
CA SER A 195 -4.08 3.57 17.11
C SER A 195 -3.29 2.98 18.27
N ASP A 196 -3.76 3.16 19.51
CA ASP A 196 -3.08 2.65 20.71
C ASP A 196 -2.99 1.11 20.70
N ILE A 197 -4.05 0.43 20.26
CA ILE A 197 -4.07 -1.03 20.10
C ILE A 197 -3.03 -1.46 19.06
N LYS A 198 -3.03 -0.85 17.86
CA LYS A 198 -2.07 -1.20 16.80
C LYS A 198 -0.63 -0.94 17.22
N THR A 199 -0.36 0.14 17.95
CA THR A 199 0.98 0.41 18.50
C THR A 199 1.39 -0.66 19.50
N ALA A 200 0.52 -1.03 20.45
CA ALA A 200 0.82 -2.08 21.42
C ALA A 200 1.02 -3.47 20.78
N GLU A 201 0.23 -3.80 19.76
CA GLU A 201 0.40 -5.02 18.97
C GLU A 201 1.72 -5.02 18.20
N GLY A 202 2.08 -3.89 17.58
CA GLY A 202 3.37 -3.71 16.92
C GLY A 202 4.55 -3.87 17.87
N GLU A 203 4.50 -3.27 19.06
CA GLU A 203 5.53 -3.44 20.09
C GLU A 203 5.65 -4.88 20.58
N LYS A 204 4.51 -5.55 20.84
CA LYS A 204 4.49 -6.96 21.24
C LYS A 204 5.16 -7.82 20.17
N GLN A 205 4.79 -7.62 18.90
CA GLN A 205 5.35 -8.38 17.79
C GLN A 205 6.85 -8.11 17.63
N ALA A 206 7.28 -6.85 17.74
CA ALA A 206 8.70 -6.49 17.70
C ALA A 206 9.50 -7.16 18.82
N ARG A 207 8.97 -7.20 20.05
CA ARG A 207 9.64 -7.89 21.18
C ARG A 207 9.75 -9.40 20.96
N ILE A 208 8.71 -10.04 20.43
CA ILE A 208 8.73 -11.47 20.11
C ILE A 208 9.80 -11.76 19.05
N LEU A 209 9.79 -11.00 17.95
CA LEU A 209 10.78 -11.15 16.88
C LEU A 209 12.21 -10.92 17.37
N SER A 210 12.43 -9.94 18.25
CA SER A 210 13.75 -9.70 18.86
C SER A 210 14.19 -10.87 19.73
N ALA A 211 13.31 -11.39 20.60
CA ALA A 211 13.64 -12.52 21.47
C ALA A 211 13.88 -13.81 20.66
N GLU A 212 13.11 -14.04 19.59
CA GLU A 212 13.34 -15.16 18.67
C GLU A 212 14.67 -15.00 17.92
N GLY A 213 15.01 -13.78 17.50
CA GLY A 213 16.30 -13.46 16.89
C GLY A 213 17.47 -13.70 17.83
N GLU A 214 17.38 -13.25 19.09
CA GLU A 214 18.39 -13.49 20.13
C GLU A 214 18.56 -14.98 20.43
N LYS A 215 17.45 -15.73 20.53
CA LYS A 215 17.49 -17.18 20.70
C LYS A 215 18.20 -17.87 19.54
N HIS A 216 17.86 -17.51 18.29
CA HIS A 216 18.52 -18.08 17.12
C HIS A 216 20.01 -17.73 17.08
N ALA A 217 20.35 -16.47 17.37
CA ALA A 217 21.74 -16.03 17.46
C ALA A 217 22.53 -16.82 18.52
N ALA A 218 21.94 -17.05 19.69
CA ALA A 218 22.57 -17.82 20.77
C ALA A 218 22.78 -19.30 20.39
N ILE A 219 21.80 -19.92 19.72
CA ILE A 219 21.93 -21.31 19.22
C ILE A 219 23.07 -21.40 18.20
N LEU A 220 23.07 -20.51 17.19
CA LEU A 220 24.11 -20.48 16.16
C LEU A 220 25.49 -20.24 16.76
N ALA A 221 25.61 -19.36 17.77
CA ALA A 221 26.87 -19.12 18.48
C ALA A 221 27.34 -20.38 19.24
N ALA A 222 26.46 -21.07 19.94
CA ALA A 222 26.79 -22.29 20.67
C ALA A 222 27.18 -23.45 19.73
N GLU A 223 26.50 -23.58 18.59
CA GLU A 223 26.85 -24.53 17.53
C GLU A 223 28.22 -24.22 16.92
N ALA A 224 28.49 -22.94 16.63
CA ALA A 224 29.78 -22.49 16.13
C ALA A 224 30.91 -22.78 17.14
N GLU A 225 30.69 -22.52 18.43
CA GLU A 225 31.67 -22.80 19.49
C GLU A 225 31.92 -24.30 19.68
N ARG A 226 30.86 -25.11 19.67
CA ARG A 226 30.95 -26.57 19.71
C ARG A 226 31.76 -27.09 18.53
N GLN A 227 31.44 -26.64 17.32
CA GLN A 227 32.14 -27.06 16.11
C GLN A 227 33.61 -26.65 16.15
N ALA A 228 33.89 -25.41 16.59
CA ALA A 228 35.26 -24.93 16.75
C ALA A 228 36.05 -25.76 17.77
N THR A 229 35.43 -26.16 18.88
CA THR A 229 36.05 -27.00 19.92
C THR A 229 36.36 -28.40 19.42
N ILE A 230 35.44 -29.03 18.68
CA ILE A 230 35.66 -30.36 18.07
C ILE A 230 36.83 -30.29 17.09
N LEU A 231 36.82 -29.31 16.18
CA LEU A 231 37.90 -29.14 15.20
C LEU A 231 39.26 -28.89 15.85
N ARG A 232 39.31 -28.13 16.96
CA ARG A 232 40.54 -27.93 17.74
C ARG A 232 41.01 -29.24 18.38
N ALA A 233 40.11 -29.98 19.03
CA ALA A 233 40.45 -31.24 19.69
C ALA A 233 40.93 -32.31 18.70
N GLU A 234 40.31 -32.39 17.51
CA GLU A 234 40.77 -33.24 16.41
C GLU A 234 42.16 -32.83 15.91
N GLY A 235 42.39 -31.53 15.75
CA GLY A 235 43.69 -30.97 15.39
C GLY A 235 44.78 -31.32 16.42
N GLU A 236 44.50 -31.15 17.71
CA GLU A 236 45.42 -31.49 18.80
C GLU A 236 45.71 -33.00 18.88
N ARG A 237 44.67 -33.83 18.72
CA ARG A 237 44.84 -35.29 18.67
C ARG A 237 45.73 -35.70 17.50
N ALA A 238 45.49 -35.14 16.32
CA ALA A 238 46.30 -35.40 15.14
C ALA A 238 47.75 -34.96 15.35
N ALA A 239 47.97 -33.78 15.94
CA ALA A 239 49.30 -33.27 16.27
C ALA A 239 50.06 -34.21 17.23
N LYS A 240 49.46 -34.58 18.37
CA LYS A 240 50.09 -35.51 19.34
C LYS A 240 50.39 -36.88 18.75
N PHE A 241 49.49 -37.40 17.90
CA PHE A 241 49.70 -38.69 17.25
C PHE A 241 50.86 -38.66 16.25
N LEU A 242 50.99 -37.56 15.49
CA LEU A 242 52.12 -37.35 14.58
C LEU A 242 53.43 -37.17 15.36
N GLU A 243 53.41 -36.43 16.47
CA GLU A 243 54.56 -36.24 17.35
C GLU A 243 55.04 -37.57 17.96
N ALA A 244 54.14 -38.36 18.55
CA ALA A 244 54.47 -39.67 19.13
C ALA A 244 55.00 -40.66 18.08
N GLN A 245 54.48 -40.65 16.86
CA GLN A 245 55.03 -41.42 15.74
C GLN A 245 56.43 -40.94 15.35
N GLY A 246 56.63 -39.62 15.32
CA GLY A 246 57.93 -39.00 15.11
C GLY A 246 58.94 -39.48 16.14
N GLU A 247 58.60 -39.38 17.43
CA GLU A 247 59.46 -39.77 18.53
C GLU A 247 59.75 -41.29 18.54
N ALA A 248 58.73 -42.13 18.32
CA ALA A 248 58.92 -43.58 18.23
C ALA A 248 59.90 -43.96 17.11
N ARG A 249 59.79 -43.32 15.93
CA ARG A 249 60.72 -43.53 14.82
C ARG A 249 62.12 -43.01 15.14
N ALA A 250 62.23 -41.87 15.82
CA ALA A 250 63.52 -41.33 16.26
C ALA A 250 64.21 -42.29 17.23
N ILE A 251 63.49 -42.83 18.23
CA ILE A 251 64.01 -43.81 19.19
C ILE A 251 64.44 -45.09 18.47
N GLN A 252 63.65 -45.60 17.53
CA GLN A 252 64.00 -46.78 16.74
C GLN A 252 65.30 -46.56 15.95
N LYS A 253 65.46 -45.41 15.29
CA LYS A 253 66.68 -45.09 14.54
C LYS A 253 67.90 -44.96 15.46
N VAL A 254 67.76 -44.29 16.62
CA VAL A 254 68.84 -44.21 17.62
C VAL A 254 69.22 -45.59 18.16
N ASN A 255 68.23 -46.45 18.49
CA ASN A 255 68.50 -47.79 18.99
C ASN A 255 69.17 -48.68 17.92
N ALA A 256 68.71 -48.60 16.66
CA ALA A 256 69.34 -49.28 15.54
C ALA A 256 70.79 -48.80 15.32
N ALA A 257 71.05 -47.50 15.40
CA ALA A 257 72.38 -46.92 15.31
C ALA A 257 73.30 -47.38 16.46
N ILE A 258 72.80 -47.43 17.70
CA ILE A 258 73.56 -47.92 18.87
C ILE A 258 73.93 -49.40 18.71
N LYS A 259 72.98 -50.24 18.28
CA LYS A 259 73.23 -51.67 18.04
C LYS A 259 74.27 -51.89 16.93
N THR A 260 74.16 -51.15 15.83
CA THR A 260 75.04 -51.29 14.67
C THR A 260 76.46 -50.81 14.93
N SER A 261 76.62 -49.78 15.79
CA SER A 261 77.94 -49.23 16.13
C SER A 261 78.71 -50.02 17.19
N GLY A 262 78.14 -51.10 17.75
CA GLY A 262 78.86 -51.99 18.67
C GLY A 262 79.36 -51.29 19.95
N VAL A 263 78.60 -50.32 20.45
CA VAL A 263 78.96 -49.46 21.59
C VAL A 263 79.20 -50.31 22.86
N THR A 264 80.33 -50.11 23.53
CA THR A 264 80.66 -50.82 24.77
C THR A 264 79.99 -50.16 26.00
N PRO A 265 79.75 -50.91 27.10
CA PRO A 265 79.08 -50.41 28.31
C PRO A 265 79.71 -49.13 28.91
N GLU A 266 81.00 -48.90 28.69
CA GLU A 266 81.72 -47.73 29.19
C GLU A 266 81.31 -46.43 28.48
N LEU A 267 80.90 -46.50 27.21
CA LEU A 267 80.50 -45.33 26.42
C LEU A 267 79.07 -44.89 26.77
N LEU A 268 78.20 -45.84 27.14
CA LEU A 268 76.89 -45.54 27.73
C LEU A 268 77.03 -44.88 29.10
N ALA A 269 77.98 -45.34 29.92
CA ALA A 269 78.29 -44.71 31.21
C ALA A 269 78.85 -43.29 31.04
N TYR A 270 79.71 -43.05 30.04
CA TYR A 270 80.18 -41.71 29.70
C TYR A 270 79.06 -40.81 29.17
N GLN A 271 78.20 -41.31 28.27
CA GLN A 271 77.07 -40.52 27.77
C GLN A 271 76.08 -40.18 28.89
N TYR A 272 75.87 -41.08 29.85
CA TYR A 272 75.11 -40.79 31.06
C TYR A 272 75.74 -39.65 31.88
N LEU A 273 77.06 -39.69 32.13
CA LEU A 273 77.79 -38.60 32.79
C LEU A 273 77.70 -37.27 32.02
N ASP A 274 77.72 -37.31 30.68
CA ASP A 274 77.55 -36.13 29.81
C ASP A 274 76.11 -35.57 29.82
N LYS A 275 75.09 -36.40 30.11
CA LYS A 275 73.70 -35.93 30.29
C LYS A 275 73.41 -35.39 31.69
N LEU A 276 74.25 -35.67 32.69
CA LEU A 276 74.05 -35.17 34.07
C LEU A 276 73.90 -33.63 34.16
N PRO A 277 74.66 -32.80 33.42
CA PRO A 277 74.45 -31.35 33.41
C PRO A 277 73.05 -30.93 32.94
N LYS A 278 72.48 -31.62 31.93
CA LYS A 278 71.13 -31.30 31.41
C LYS A 278 70.01 -31.59 32.42
N ILE A 279 70.25 -32.52 33.35
CA ILE A 279 69.32 -32.82 34.45
C ILE A 279 69.40 -31.72 35.53
N ALA A 280 70.57 -31.08 35.69
CA ALA A 280 70.76 -29.97 36.62
C ALA A 280 70.19 -28.63 36.12
N GLU A 281 70.05 -28.43 34.81
CA GLU A 281 69.59 -27.18 34.18
C GLU A 281 68.05 -26.98 34.16
N GLY A 282 67.25 -27.95 34.61
CA GLY A 282 65.79 -27.80 34.69
C GLY A 282 65.34 -26.83 35.78
N ASN A 283 64.51 -25.84 35.44
CA ASN A 283 63.95 -24.87 36.39
C ASN A 283 63.12 -25.58 37.49
N GLY A 284 63.77 -25.98 38.60
CA GLY A 284 63.16 -26.65 39.76
C GLY A 284 64.04 -27.63 40.56
N SER A 285 65.31 -27.84 40.19
CA SER A 285 66.18 -28.89 40.76
C SER A 285 67.08 -28.41 41.93
N THR A 286 66.52 -28.18 43.12
CA THR A 286 67.33 -27.79 44.31
C THR A 286 67.83 -28.97 45.15
N MET A 287 67.39 -30.21 44.87
CA MET A 287 67.77 -31.41 45.60
C MET A 287 68.28 -32.49 44.62
N TRP A 288 69.57 -32.82 44.71
CA TRP A 288 70.21 -33.88 43.95
C TRP A 288 70.28 -35.14 44.83
N MET A 289 69.70 -36.26 44.38
CA MET A 289 69.90 -37.57 45.02
C MET A 289 70.54 -38.53 44.02
N ILE A 290 71.75 -39.00 44.33
CA ILE A 290 72.36 -40.14 43.63
C ILE A 290 71.75 -41.40 44.24
N PRO A 291 71.01 -42.23 43.50
CA PRO A 291 70.50 -43.48 44.02
C PRO A 291 71.68 -44.35 44.48
N SER A 292 71.73 -44.73 45.77
CA SER A 292 72.83 -45.53 46.33
C SER A 292 72.93 -46.95 45.74
N GLN A 293 71.90 -47.38 45.01
CA GLN A 293 71.82 -48.66 44.29
C GLN A 293 72.31 -48.56 42.82
N PHE A 294 72.72 -47.38 42.35
CA PHE A 294 73.04 -47.16 40.94
C PHE A 294 74.26 -47.98 40.47
N GLY A 295 75.32 -48.04 41.29
CA GLY A 295 76.49 -48.85 40.99
C GLY A 295 76.13 -50.32 40.75
N ASN A 296 75.23 -50.86 41.56
CA ASN A 296 74.75 -52.24 41.44
C ASN A 296 73.92 -52.42 40.16
N SER A 297 73.02 -51.49 39.84
CA SER A 297 72.21 -51.57 38.61
C SER A 297 73.04 -51.46 37.33
N LEU A 298 74.13 -50.69 37.35
CA LEU A 298 75.04 -50.59 36.22
C LEU A 298 75.90 -51.85 36.09
N GLU A 299 76.31 -52.45 37.21
CA GLU A 299 77.00 -53.73 37.24
C GLU A 299 76.10 -54.87 36.72
N ASP A 300 74.83 -54.92 37.13
CA ASP A 300 73.86 -55.90 36.67
C ASP A 300 73.51 -55.71 35.18
N PHE A 301 73.37 -54.46 34.72
CA PHE A 301 73.21 -54.16 33.30
C PHE A 301 74.43 -54.63 32.51
N ALA A 302 75.65 -54.31 32.95
CA ALA A 302 76.87 -54.78 32.30
C ALA A 302 76.96 -56.31 32.26
N LYS A 303 76.59 -57.02 33.34
CA LYS A 303 76.53 -58.48 33.40
C LYS A 303 75.47 -59.09 32.47
N ALA A 304 74.34 -58.42 32.26
CA ALA A 304 73.31 -58.89 31.33
C ALA A 304 73.80 -58.90 29.86
N TYR A 305 74.80 -58.07 29.53
CA TYR A 305 75.36 -57.94 28.20
C TYR A 305 76.80 -58.51 28.07
N ALA A 306 77.41 -58.99 29.15
CA ALA A 306 78.77 -59.56 29.16
C ALA A 306 78.78 -61.03 29.58
N LYS A 307 79.56 -61.87 28.89
CA LYS A 307 79.77 -63.27 29.29
C LYS A 307 80.97 -63.36 30.25
N LYS A 308 80.86 -64.24 31.24
CA LYS A 308 81.94 -64.53 32.18
C LYS A 308 82.92 -65.49 31.51
N ASP A 309 84.17 -65.07 31.36
CA ASP A 309 85.24 -65.92 30.86
C ASP A 309 85.81 -66.81 31.99
N ASP A 310 86.61 -67.83 31.63
CA ASP A 310 87.12 -68.85 32.55
C ASP A 310 88.04 -68.29 33.65
N ASP A 311 88.55 -67.07 33.49
CA ASP A 311 89.36 -66.34 34.49
C ASP A 311 88.50 -65.45 35.43
N GLY A 312 87.17 -65.48 35.27
CA GLY A 312 86.23 -64.78 36.14
C GLY A 312 86.12 -63.28 35.89
N VAL A 313 86.60 -62.77 34.76
CA VAL A 313 86.50 -61.37 34.34
C VAL A 313 85.30 -61.22 33.39
N PHE A 314 84.51 -60.15 33.54
CA PHE A 314 83.41 -59.89 32.60
C PHE A 314 83.96 -59.14 31.41
N ARG A 315 83.99 -59.79 30.23
CA ARG A 315 84.34 -59.16 28.97
C ARG A 315 83.10 -59.07 28.07
N TYR A 316 82.86 -57.89 27.53
CA TYR A 316 81.79 -57.65 26.58
C TYR A 316 82.19 -58.24 25.21
N GLU A 317 81.41 -59.18 24.70
CA GLU A 317 81.48 -59.62 23.30
C GLU A 317 80.30 -59.01 22.54
N PRO A 318 80.53 -58.19 21.50
CA PRO A 318 79.43 -57.67 20.70
C PRO A 318 78.72 -58.82 19.99
N THR A 319 77.44 -59.00 20.29
CA THR A 319 76.58 -59.94 19.55
C THR A 319 76.41 -59.43 18.11
N GLY A 320 76.55 -60.33 17.12
CA GLY A 320 76.41 -59.98 15.71
C GLY A 320 75.06 -59.32 15.41
N VAL A 321 75.10 -58.18 14.74
CA VAL A 321 73.92 -57.37 14.37
C VAL A 321 73.25 -57.97 13.14
N ASP A 322 71.94 -58.16 13.20
CA ASP A 322 71.08 -58.60 12.10
C ASP A 322 71.03 -57.57 10.95
N ASP A 323 70.89 -58.06 9.71
CA ASP A 323 70.92 -57.21 8.51
C ASP A 323 69.74 -56.22 8.43
N GLU A 324 68.61 -56.51 9.08
CA GLU A 324 67.46 -55.59 9.21
C GLU A 324 67.82 -54.37 10.07
N THR A 325 68.44 -54.58 11.23
CA THR A 325 68.88 -53.50 12.12
C THR A 325 69.94 -52.61 11.46
N ARG A 326 70.84 -53.19 10.65
CA ARG A 326 71.84 -52.42 9.88
C ARG A 326 71.19 -51.50 8.84
N LYS A 327 70.19 -51.98 8.11
CA LYS A 327 69.44 -51.18 7.13
C LYS A 327 68.66 -50.03 7.77
N LEU A 328 68.08 -50.24 8.96
CA LEU A 328 67.42 -49.17 9.72
C LEU A 328 68.38 -48.07 10.19
N ALA A 329 69.64 -48.42 10.49
CA ALA A 329 70.66 -47.46 10.92
C ALA A 329 71.22 -46.63 9.75
N GLU A 330 71.37 -47.24 8.57
CA GLU A 330 71.99 -46.63 7.38
C GLU A 330 71.00 -45.86 6.47
N GLN A 331 69.69 -45.98 6.70
CA GLN A 331 68.69 -45.22 5.93
C GLN A 331 68.69 -43.72 6.31
N ASP A 332 69.18 -42.87 5.40
CA ASP A 332 69.26 -41.40 5.54
C ASP A 332 68.15 -40.61 4.84
N ASP A 333 67.12 -41.28 4.30
CA ASP A 333 66.01 -40.60 3.62
C ASP A 333 65.01 -39.99 4.64
N THR A 334 65.38 -38.84 5.21
CA THR A 334 64.56 -38.07 6.17
C THR A 334 63.36 -37.38 5.53
N ASP A 335 63.36 -37.20 4.21
CA ASP A 335 62.33 -36.42 3.50
C ASP A 335 60.97 -37.14 3.53
N ARG A 336 60.97 -38.47 3.49
CA ARG A 336 59.75 -39.29 3.57
C ARG A 336 59.21 -39.47 4.98
N TRP A 337 59.90 -38.97 6.02
CA TRP A 337 59.48 -39.16 7.41
C TRP A 337 58.17 -38.42 7.72
N PHE A 338 58.07 -37.18 7.26
CA PHE A 338 56.96 -36.27 7.57
C PHE A 338 55.90 -36.17 6.47
N GLU A 339 56.04 -36.95 5.39
CA GLU A 339 55.01 -37.06 4.37
C GLU A 339 53.77 -37.76 4.94
N ALA A 340 52.64 -37.04 4.98
CA ALA A 340 51.34 -37.56 5.41
C ALA A 340 50.85 -38.77 4.58
N SER A 341 51.49 -39.02 3.42
CA SER A 341 51.31 -40.17 2.52
C SER A 341 51.42 -41.53 3.23
N ASN A 342 52.14 -41.60 4.34
CA ASN A 342 52.42 -42.85 5.04
C ASN A 342 51.30 -43.33 5.98
N ASN A 343 50.25 -42.54 6.17
CA ASN A 343 49.04 -42.99 6.86
C ASN A 343 47.78 -42.40 6.19
N PRO A 344 47.06 -43.20 5.37
CA PRO A 344 45.91 -42.71 4.58
C PRO A 344 44.78 -42.17 5.44
N GLU A 345 44.64 -42.61 6.69
CA GLU A 345 43.61 -42.10 7.61
C GLU A 345 43.92 -40.69 8.12
N ILE A 346 45.18 -40.38 8.42
CA ILE A 346 45.59 -39.03 8.85
C ILE A 346 45.51 -38.06 7.68
N ALA A 347 45.99 -38.47 6.50
CA ALA A 347 45.91 -37.66 5.29
C ALA A 347 44.46 -37.32 4.95
N LYS A 348 43.55 -38.28 5.09
CA LYS A 348 42.11 -38.09 4.91
C LYS A 348 41.52 -37.16 5.98
N ALA A 349 41.84 -37.36 7.26
CA ALA A 349 41.35 -36.49 8.35
C ALA A 349 41.82 -35.03 8.20
N VAL A 350 43.08 -34.81 7.80
CA VAL A 350 43.62 -33.46 7.57
C VAL A 350 43.03 -32.82 6.30
N ALA A 351 42.80 -33.61 5.24
CA ALA A 351 42.15 -33.13 4.02
C ALA A 351 40.66 -32.80 4.26
N GLU A 352 39.95 -33.61 5.04
CA GLU A 352 38.56 -33.36 5.44
C GLU A 352 38.46 -32.12 6.34
N ALA A 353 39.35 -31.97 7.33
CA ALA A 353 39.41 -30.77 8.17
C ALA A 353 39.69 -29.50 7.35
N ARG A 354 40.62 -29.55 6.38
CA ARG A 354 40.88 -28.43 5.46
C ARG A 354 39.70 -28.16 4.53
N ALA A 355 39.01 -29.18 4.04
CA ALA A 355 37.84 -29.02 3.19
C ALA A 355 36.65 -28.40 3.96
N VAL A 356 36.49 -28.73 5.24
CA VAL A 356 35.49 -28.11 6.13
C VAL A 356 35.84 -26.65 6.41
N ALA A 357 37.12 -26.34 6.69
CA ALA A 357 37.57 -24.97 6.93
C ALA A 357 37.50 -24.07 5.69
N ASN A 358 37.71 -24.63 4.49
CA ASN A 358 37.68 -23.90 3.22
C ASN A 358 36.29 -23.85 2.56
N LYS A 359 35.24 -24.40 3.19
CA LYS A 359 33.88 -24.19 2.71
C LYS A 359 33.50 -22.72 2.92
N PRO A 360 33.20 -21.94 1.86
CA PRO A 360 32.64 -20.62 2.05
C PRO A 360 31.31 -20.76 2.80
N VAL A 361 31.14 -19.96 3.85
CA VAL A 361 29.89 -19.90 4.61
C VAL A 361 28.88 -19.18 3.72
N ASP A 362 27.98 -19.94 3.10
CA ASP A 362 26.84 -19.36 2.39
C ASP A 362 26.05 -18.51 3.38
N SER A 363 25.84 -17.24 3.01
CA SER A 363 25.09 -16.28 3.80
C SER A 363 23.64 -16.78 3.93
N PRO A 364 23.11 -17.04 5.14
CA PRO A 364 21.70 -17.36 5.28
C PRO A 364 20.89 -16.06 5.32
N LEU A 365 20.74 -15.43 4.16
CA LEU A 365 19.70 -14.44 3.89
C LEU A 365 19.09 -14.68 2.50
N GLU A 366 18.71 -15.93 2.24
CA GLU A 366 17.67 -16.23 1.25
C GLU A 366 16.61 -17.12 1.91
N SER A 367 15.86 -16.52 2.84
CA SER A 367 14.48 -16.92 3.09
C SER A 367 13.58 -15.77 2.66
N GLU A 368 12.88 -16.01 1.56
CA GLU A 368 11.62 -15.38 1.12
C GLU A 368 11.37 -13.92 1.53
N VAL A 369 11.97 -12.99 0.79
CA VAL A 369 11.21 -11.79 0.40
C VAL A 369 10.52 -12.12 -0.92
N THR A 370 9.28 -12.60 -0.85
CA THR A 370 8.38 -12.56 -2.00
C THR A 370 8.13 -11.09 -2.33
N ALA A 371 8.93 -10.53 -3.23
CA ALA A 371 8.60 -9.25 -3.86
C ALA A 371 7.26 -9.41 -4.57
N PRO A 372 6.28 -8.48 -4.39
CA PRO A 372 5.06 -8.55 -5.16
C PRO A 372 5.42 -8.37 -6.64
N LYS A 373 5.01 -9.34 -7.46
CA LYS A 373 5.10 -9.28 -8.93
C LYS A 373 4.63 -7.90 -9.41
N PRO A 374 5.40 -7.16 -10.23
CA PRO A 374 4.83 -6.01 -10.91
C PRO A 374 3.68 -6.53 -11.78
N ARG A 375 2.47 -6.08 -11.47
CA ARG A 375 1.29 -6.32 -12.30
C ARG A 375 1.55 -5.63 -13.63
N THR A 376 1.90 -6.40 -14.64
CA THR A 376 1.67 -5.99 -16.03
C THR A 376 0.16 -5.82 -16.19
N PRO A 377 -0.34 -4.66 -16.64
CA PRO A 377 -1.76 -4.50 -16.90
C PRO A 377 -2.13 -5.38 -18.11
N GLU A 378 -2.83 -6.47 -17.85
CA GLU A 378 -3.49 -7.24 -18.89
C GLU A 378 -4.72 -6.44 -19.38
N PRO A 379 -4.93 -6.31 -20.69
CA PRO A 379 -6.01 -5.51 -21.24
C PRO A 379 -7.36 -6.11 -20.86
N ALA A 380 -8.22 -5.27 -20.30
CA ALA A 380 -9.60 -5.61 -19.97
C ALA A 380 -10.34 -6.12 -21.23
N GLN A 381 -10.58 -7.43 -21.29
CA GLN A 381 -11.58 -8.00 -22.17
C GLN A 381 -12.96 -7.71 -21.58
N GLY A 382 -13.56 -6.59 -21.99
CA GLY A 382 -14.99 -6.36 -21.84
C GLY A 382 -15.76 -7.28 -22.78
N GLN A 383 -16.75 -8.00 -22.25
CA GLN A 383 -17.80 -8.60 -23.05
C GLN A 383 -18.78 -7.52 -23.55
N PRO A 384 -19.44 -7.76 -24.69
CA PRO A 384 -19.83 -6.74 -25.65
C PRO A 384 -21.18 -6.10 -25.31
N PHE A 385 -21.50 -4.93 -25.88
CA PHE A 385 -22.73 -4.64 -26.63
C PHE A 385 -22.83 -3.14 -26.97
N GLY A 386 -22.95 -2.84 -28.27
CA GLY A 386 -23.83 -1.78 -28.78
C GLY A 386 -23.21 -0.42 -29.15
N GLY A 387 -23.23 -0.11 -30.46
CA GLY A 387 -23.65 1.22 -30.93
C GLY A 387 -22.60 2.23 -31.37
N GLU A 388 -22.39 2.29 -32.69
CA GLU A 388 -22.47 3.51 -33.52
C GLU A 388 -21.54 4.74 -33.30
N GLN A 389 -20.58 4.85 -34.23
CA GLN A 389 -20.20 6.05 -35.01
C GLN A 389 -19.69 7.35 -34.35
N ALA A 390 -18.50 7.77 -34.84
CA ALA A 390 -18.20 9.06 -35.49
C ALA A 390 -17.07 9.95 -34.89
N ALA A 391 -16.27 10.47 -35.85
CA ALA A 391 -15.56 11.74 -35.88
C ALA A 391 -14.17 11.87 -35.24
N LEU A 392 -13.17 11.59 -36.09
CA LEU A 392 -11.88 12.28 -36.16
C LEU A 392 -12.08 13.79 -36.32
N THR A 393 -11.39 14.61 -35.52
CA THR A 393 -10.75 15.84 -36.02
C THR A 393 -9.51 16.20 -35.22
N SER A 394 -8.42 16.35 -35.96
CA SER A 394 -7.15 16.93 -35.61
C SER A 394 -7.25 18.42 -35.29
N ARG A 395 -6.37 18.92 -34.41
CA ARG A 395 -5.67 20.21 -34.60
C ARG A 395 -4.52 20.36 -33.62
N VAL A 396 -3.32 20.27 -34.17
CA VAL A 396 -2.05 20.76 -33.62
C VAL A 396 -2.06 22.29 -33.69
N ARG A 397 -1.62 22.99 -32.64
CA ARG A 397 -0.99 24.32 -32.73
C ARG A 397 0.15 24.44 -31.71
N PRO A 398 1.25 25.15 -32.03
CA PRO A 398 2.51 25.14 -31.27
C PRO A 398 2.59 26.26 -30.23
N ALA A 399 3.53 26.09 -29.31
CA ALA A 399 3.88 26.98 -28.22
C ALA A 399 4.80 28.13 -28.67
N GLU A 400 4.55 29.34 -28.17
CA GLU A 400 5.52 30.42 -28.04
C GLU A 400 5.31 31.18 -26.72
N ASP A 401 6.45 31.41 -26.06
CA ASP A 401 6.87 32.54 -25.23
C ASP A 401 6.10 32.94 -23.98
N PHE A 402 6.78 32.82 -22.83
CA PHE A 402 6.98 33.92 -21.88
C PHE A 402 8.23 33.66 -21.02
N GLU A 403 9.36 34.26 -21.41
CA GLU A 403 10.46 34.61 -20.50
C GLU A 403 10.08 35.88 -19.73
N GLN A 404 10.24 35.87 -18.40
CA GLN A 404 10.61 37.07 -17.64
C GLN A 404 11.62 36.70 -16.53
N PRO A 405 12.68 37.49 -16.34
CA PRO A 405 13.79 37.13 -15.48
C PRO A 405 13.58 37.53 -14.01
N MET A 406 14.14 36.71 -13.13
CA MET A 406 14.29 36.95 -11.70
C MET A 406 15.24 38.12 -11.43
N GLN A 407 14.83 39.01 -10.52
CA GLN A 407 15.73 39.97 -9.90
C GLN A 407 15.77 39.73 -8.38
N ASN A 408 16.89 39.17 -7.93
CA ASN A 408 17.29 39.07 -6.54
C ASN A 408 17.59 40.46 -5.97
N GLN A 409 17.21 40.73 -4.71
CA GLN A 409 18.14 41.14 -3.66
C GLN A 409 17.47 41.34 -2.28
N TRP A 410 17.79 40.41 -1.38
CA TRP A 410 18.18 40.58 0.02
C TRP A 410 17.87 41.91 0.72
N GLY A 411 16.89 41.90 1.63
CA GLY A 411 16.77 42.88 2.71
C GLY A 411 17.24 42.28 4.03
N ASN A 412 18.35 42.79 4.57
CA ASN A 412 18.81 42.59 5.94
C ASN A 412 18.50 43.87 6.74
N GLN A 413 17.99 43.67 7.97
CA GLN A 413 17.60 44.61 9.05
C GLN A 413 18.71 45.61 9.49
N PRO A 414 18.53 46.41 10.57
CA PRO A 414 17.41 47.24 11.07
C PRO A 414 17.85 48.69 11.41
N GLY A 415 16.90 49.57 11.74
CA GLY A 415 17.14 50.91 12.31
C GLY A 415 15.84 51.55 12.76
#